data_AF-A0A645CY31-F1
#
_entry.id   AF-A0A645CY31-F1
#
_cell.length_a   1.000
_cell.length_b   1.000
_cell.length_c   1.000
_cell.angle_alpha   90.00
_cell.angle_beta   90.00
_cell.angle_gamma   90.00
#
_symmetry.space_group_name_H-M   'P 1'
#
loop_
_entity.id
_entity.type
_entity.pdbx_description
1 polymer ?
#
loop_
_entity_poly.entity_id
_entity_poly.type
_entity_poly.pdbx_seq_one_letter_code
_entity_poly.pdbx_strand_id
1 'polypeptide(L)'
;MGGLGSDAAIEAADVVLMTDEPMKLVTAIKVAKRTRRIVLQNIIFALGVKFIVLILGAVGIASMWTAVFADVGVSVLAVINAMRALKVNKL
;
A
#
# COMPACT_ATOMS: atom_id res chain seq x y z
N MET A 1 -36.73 -14.13 3.12
CA MET A 1 -35.71 -13.29 3.78
C MET A 1 -34.83 -14.16 4.67
N GLY A 2 -33.99 -14.97 4.05
CA GLY A 2 -33.02 -15.83 4.70
C GLY A 2 -32.00 -16.26 3.64
N GLY A 3 -30.71 -16.19 3.94
CA GLY A 3 -29.69 -16.81 3.09
C GLY A 3 -28.34 -16.09 2.98
N LEU A 4 -28.23 -14.81 3.35
CA LEU A 4 -26.94 -14.14 3.48
C LEU A 4 -26.66 -14.05 4.97
N GLY A 5 -25.46 -14.45 5.40
CA GLY A 5 -25.11 -14.68 6.81
C GLY A 5 -25.64 -13.59 7.74
N SER A 6 -26.01 -13.98 8.97
CA SER A 6 -26.53 -13.08 10.02
C SER A 6 -25.82 -11.72 9.94
N ASP A 7 -26.55 -10.61 9.94
CA ASP A 7 -25.95 -9.27 9.84
C ASP A 7 -24.81 -9.08 10.85
N ALA A 8 -24.89 -9.75 12.01
CA ALA A 8 -23.84 -9.82 13.01
C ALA A 8 -22.53 -10.48 12.51
N ALA A 9 -22.60 -11.49 11.66
CA ALA A 9 -21.46 -12.13 11.02
C ALA A 9 -20.84 -11.25 9.91
N ILE A 10 -21.66 -10.46 9.21
CA ILE A 10 -21.18 -9.48 8.23
C ILE A 10 -20.46 -8.33 8.94
N GLU A 11 -21.01 -7.86 10.06
CA GLU A 11 -20.46 -6.77 10.86
C GLU A 11 -19.15 -7.16 11.58
N ALA A 12 -19.00 -8.43 11.97
CA ALA A 12 -17.79 -8.95 12.61
C ALA A 12 -16.68 -9.40 11.65
N ALA A 13 -16.94 -9.47 10.34
CA ALA A 13 -15.98 -10.00 9.37
C ALA A 13 -15.08 -8.91 8.76
N ASP A 14 -13.78 -9.16 8.71
CA ASP A 14 -12.81 -8.27 8.03
C ASP A 14 -12.98 -8.25 6.50
N VAL A 15 -13.54 -9.32 5.93
CA VAL A 15 -13.78 -9.47 4.49
C VAL A 15 -15.10 -10.20 4.26
N VAL A 16 -16.02 -9.55 3.53
CA VAL A 16 -17.33 -10.10 3.18
C VAL A 16 -17.40 -10.34 1.68
N LEU A 17 -17.72 -11.57 1.28
CA LEU A 17 -17.99 -11.92 -0.13
C LEU A 17 -19.47 -11.63 -0.42
N MET A 18 -19.74 -10.60 -1.23
CA MET A 18 -21.11 -10.23 -1.62
C MET A 18 -21.72 -11.17 -2.69
N THR A 19 -20.96 -12.13 -3.20
CA THR A 19 -21.42 -13.05 -4.27
C THR A 19 -21.12 -14.49 -3.87
N ASP A 20 -22.00 -15.41 -4.26
CA ASP A 20 -21.93 -16.85 -3.93
C ASP A 20 -20.83 -17.64 -4.66
N GLU A 21 -19.82 -16.95 -5.22
CA GLU A 21 -18.71 -17.54 -5.95
C GLU A 21 -17.44 -17.59 -5.07
N PRO A 22 -17.10 -18.73 -4.44
CA PRO A 22 -15.91 -18.86 -3.61
C PRO A 22 -14.61 -18.65 -4.42
N MET A 23 -14.67 -18.76 -5.74
CA MET A 23 -13.55 -18.49 -6.64
C MET A 23 -13.04 -17.04 -6.54
N LYS A 24 -13.89 -16.07 -6.17
CA LYS A 24 -13.49 -14.68 -5.97
C LYS A 24 -12.59 -14.47 -4.76
N LEU A 25 -12.63 -15.37 -3.77
CA LEU A 25 -11.70 -15.35 -2.65
C LEU A 25 -10.25 -15.52 -3.13
N VAL A 26 -10.02 -16.41 -4.10
CA VAL A 26 -8.70 -16.65 -4.67
C VAL A 26 -8.20 -15.40 -5.40
N THR A 27 -9.10 -14.72 -6.14
CA THR A 27 -8.78 -13.45 -6.81
C THR A 27 -8.46 -12.37 -5.77
N ALA A 28 -9.28 -12.20 -4.73
CA ALA A 28 -9.03 -11.24 -3.64
C ALA A 28 -7.66 -11.45 -2.96
N ILE A 29 -7.28 -12.71 -2.67
CA ILE A 29 -5.97 -13.03 -2.11
C ILE A 29 -4.83 -12.71 -3.09
N LYS A 30 -5.00 -12.98 -4.39
CA LYS A 30 -4.00 -12.62 -5.42
C LYS A 30 -3.79 -11.10 -5.49
N VAL A 31 -4.87 -10.34 -5.42
CA VAL A 31 -4.83 -8.87 -5.37
C VAL A 31 -4.10 -8.39 -4.12
N ALA A 32 -4.49 -8.90 -2.95
CA ALA A 32 -3.84 -8.54 -1.68
C ALA A 32 -2.32 -8.82 -1.69
N LYS A 33 -1.89 -9.98 -2.22
CA LYS A 33 -0.47 -10.31 -2.38
C LYS A 33 0.26 -9.35 -3.31
N ARG A 34 -0.38 -8.91 -4.39
CA ARG A 34 0.20 -7.94 -5.33
C ARG A 34 0.33 -6.56 -4.70
N THR A 35 -0.70 -6.09 -4.02
CA THR A 35 -0.69 -4.83 -3.27
C THR A 35 0.41 -4.85 -2.20
N ARG A 36 0.55 -5.94 -1.45
CA ARG A 36 1.61 -6.08 -0.43
C ARG A 36 3.01 -5.96 -1.01
N ARG A 37 3.28 -6.50 -2.21
CA ARG A 37 4.58 -6.33 -2.88
C ARG A 37 4.86 -4.87 -3.23
N ILE A 38 3.86 -4.14 -3.72
CA ILE A 38 4.00 -2.71 -4.08
C ILE A 38 4.24 -1.87 -2.81
N VAL A 39 3.51 -2.17 -1.73
CA VAL A 39 3.70 -1.50 -0.43
C VAL A 39 5.13 -1.72 0.09
N LEU A 40 5.64 -2.96 0.06
CA LEU A 40 7.00 -3.25 0.51
C LEU A 40 8.05 -2.51 -0.33
N GLN A 41 7.87 -2.41 -1.65
CA GLN A 41 8.75 -1.61 -2.52
C GLN A 41 8.75 -0.13 -2.14
N ASN A 42 7.57 0.45 -1.86
CA ASN A 42 7.45 1.84 -1.41
C ASN A 42 8.12 2.09 -0.06
N ILE A 43 7.93 1.17 0.91
CA ILE A 43 8.55 1.29 2.23
C ILE A 43 10.07 1.26 2.11
N ILE A 44 10.62 0.31 1.35
CA ILE A 44 12.07 0.19 1.13
C ILE A 44 12.61 1.45 0.45
N PHE A 45 11.91 1.96 -0.56
CA PHE A 45 12.30 3.19 -1.26
C PHE A 45 12.29 4.41 -0.33
N ALA A 46 11.22 4.59 0.44
CA ALA A 46 11.08 5.71 1.36
C ALA A 46 12.13 5.67 2.48
N LEU A 47 12.35 4.50 3.07
CA LEU A 47 13.40 4.30 4.07
C LEU A 47 14.79 4.54 3.48
N GLY A 48 15.07 4.10 2.26
CA GLY A 48 16.34 4.33 1.58
C GLY A 48 16.66 5.81 1.45
N VAL A 49 15.71 6.61 0.95
CA VAL A 49 15.92 8.06 0.82
C VAL A 49 16.04 8.73 2.19
N LYS A 50 15.22 8.32 3.17
CA LYS A 50 15.29 8.88 4.53
C LYS A 50 16.65 8.63 5.19
N PHE A 51 17.22 7.45 4.98
CA PHE A 51 18.58 7.12 5.43
C PHE A 51 19.65 7.98 4.74
N ILE A 52 19.55 8.17 3.43
CA ILE A 52 20.49 9.01 2.68
C ILE A 52 20.46 10.45 3.21
N VAL A 53 19.27 11.02 3.38
CA VAL A 53 19.10 12.38 3.91
C VAL A 53 19.65 12.50 5.33
N LEU A 54 19.42 11.48 6.17
CA LEU A 54 19.92 11.45 7.54
C LEU A 54 21.44 11.42 7.59
N ILE A 55 22.09 10.62 6.75
CA ILE A 55 23.57 10.56 6.66
C ILE A 55 24.12 11.89 6.13
N LEU A 56 23.52 12.47 5.08
CA LEU A 56 23.94 13.78 4.54
C LEU A 56 23.75 14.91 5.56
N GLY A 57 22.70 14.84 6.39
CA GLY A 57 22.48 15.75 7.51
C GLY A 57 23.51 15.58 8.62
N ALA A 58 23.87 14.33 8.96
CA ALA A 58 24.90 14.05 9.96
C ALA A 58 26.30 14.54 9.54
N VAL A 59 26.61 14.53 8.24
CA VAL A 59 27.86 15.09 7.67
C VAL A 59 27.80 16.63 7.56
N GLY A 60 26.65 17.25 7.82
CA GLY A 60 26.50 18.72 7.83
C GLY A 60 26.32 19.36 6.45
N ILE A 61 26.09 18.56 5.40
CA ILE A 61 25.94 19.03 4.02
C ILE A 61 24.45 19.27 3.68
N ALA A 62 23.52 18.57 4.34
CA ALA A 62 22.10 18.74 4.08
C ALA A 62 21.51 19.93 4.84
N SER A 63 21.01 20.92 4.10
CA SER A 63 20.17 21.98 4.67
C SER A 63 18.75 21.47 4.90
N MET A 64 18.01 22.05 5.87
CA MET A 64 16.62 21.68 6.14
C MET A 64 15.73 21.71 4.89
N TRP A 65 16.01 22.63 3.95
CA TRP A 65 15.32 22.71 2.67
C TRP A 65 15.46 21.43 1.84
N THR A 66 16.68 20.91 1.69
CA THR A 66 16.94 19.69 0.92
C THR A 66 16.30 18.46 1.56
N ALA A 67 16.26 18.40 2.90
CA ALA A 67 15.62 17.32 3.63
C ALA A 67 14.10 17.31 3.43
N VAL A 68 13.46 18.48 3.49
CA VAL A 68 12.01 18.62 3.24
C VAL A 68 11.69 18.26 1.80
N PHE A 69 12.46 18.76 0.83
CA PHE A 69 12.25 18.43 -0.58
C PHE A 69 12.38 16.93 -0.85
N ALA A 70 13.35 16.26 -0.23
CA ALA A 70 13.52 14.83 -0.37
C ALA A 70 12.34 14.04 0.22
N ASP A 71 11.86 14.38 1.43
CA ASP A 71 10.74 13.67 2.06
C ASP A 71 9.42 13.87 1.28
N VAL A 72 9.15 15.11 0.85
CA VAL A 72 7.98 15.44 0.03
C VAL A 72 8.07 14.78 -1.36
N GLY A 73 9.23 14.83 -2.03
CA GLY A 73 9.45 14.18 -3.31
C GLY A 73 9.26 12.65 -3.24
N VAL A 74 9.77 12.02 -2.18
CA VAL A 74 9.56 10.59 -1.91
C VAL A 74 8.08 10.29 -1.69
N SER A 75 7.37 11.12 -0.94
CA SER A 75 5.93 10.90 -0.71
C SER A 75 5.13 10.94 -2.02
N VAL A 76 5.42 11.90 -2.91
CA VAL A 76 4.77 12.00 -4.23
C VAL A 76 5.09 10.77 -5.08
N LEU A 77 6.35 10.35 -5.13
CA LEU A 77 6.76 9.14 -5.85
C LEU A 77 6.09 7.88 -5.29
N ALA A 78 5.99 7.76 -3.97
CA ALA A 78 5.32 6.65 -3.31
C ALA A 78 3.83 6.62 -3.65
N VAL A 79 3.15 7.78 -3.71
CA VAL A 79 1.74 7.88 -4.12
C VAL A 79 1.56 7.43 -5.58
N ILE A 80 2.41 7.89 -6.50
CA ILE A 80 2.35 7.47 -7.91
C ILE A 80 2.57 5.96 -8.03
N ASN A 81 3.54 5.40 -7.30
CA ASN A 81 3.77 3.96 -7.32
C ASN A 81 2.64 3.18 -6.64
N ALA A 82 1.99 3.74 -5.61
CA ALA A 82 0.81 3.16 -4.98
C ALA A 82 -0.40 3.12 -5.94
N MET A 83 -0.57 4.12 -6.82
CA MET A 83 -1.60 4.08 -7.86
C MET A 83 -1.43 2.89 -8.81
N ARG A 84 -0.22 2.34 -8.94
CA ARG A 84 0.03 1.10 -9.70
C ARG A 84 -0.66 -0.11 -9.07
N ALA A 85 -0.92 -0.10 -7.77
CA ALA A 85 -1.69 -1.13 -7.08
C ALA A 85 -3.18 -1.09 -7.45
N LEU A 86 -3.70 0.07 -7.89
CA LEU A 86 -5.09 0.21 -8.36
C LEU A 86 -5.29 -0.34 -9.78
N LYS A 87 -4.23 -0.51 -10.56
CA LYS A 87 -4.28 -1.24 -11.84
C LYS A 87 -4.30 -2.75 -11.60
N VAL A 88 -5.36 -3.22 -10.97
CA VAL A 88 -5.78 -4.62 -10.92
C VAL A 88 -6.70 -4.89 -12.11
N ASN A 89 -6.29 -4.49 -13.30
CA ASN A 89 -7.08 -4.73 -14.50
C ASN A 89 -6.36 -5.75 -15.37
N LYS A 90 -7.05 -6.88 -15.60
CA LYS A 90 -6.63 -8.17 -16.21
C LYS A 90 -6.24 -9.27 -15.21
N LEU A 91 -7.25 -9.82 -14.53
CA LEU A 91 -7.44 -11.26 -14.45
C LEU A 91 -8.86 -11.57 -14.94
#